data_AF-A0A552L983-F1
#
_entry.id   AF-A0A552L983-F1
#
_cell.length_a   1.000
_cell.length_b   1.000
_cell.length_c   1.000
_cell.angle_alpha   90.00
_cell.angle_beta   90.00
_cell.angle_gamma   90.00
#
_symmetry.space_group_name_H-M   'P 1'
#
loop_
_entity.id
_entity.type
_entity.pdbx_description
1 polymer ?
#
loop_
_entity_poly.entity_id
_entity_poly.type
_entity_poly.pdbx_seq_one_letter_code
_entity_poly.pdbx_strand_id
1 'polypeptide(L)'
;MRRVRLKFLVLDANIIIRSVFGVKVGRLMQSIGDNACFLTPDVCLDDAEEYIPKIAASKGLDLALIREGFGRISSIVEVVPA
;
A
#
# COMPACT_ATOMS: atom_id res chain seq x y z
N MET A 1 31.25 10.76 1.91
CA MET A 1 30.03 10.23 2.57
C MET A 1 28.81 10.79 1.85
N ARG A 2 28.02 9.98 1.14
CA ARG A 2 26.77 10.46 0.49
C ARG A 2 25.71 10.65 1.58
N ARG A 3 25.14 11.85 1.69
CA ARG A 3 24.03 12.15 2.60
C ARG A 3 22.79 11.42 2.07
N VAL A 4 22.38 10.34 2.74
CA VAL A 4 21.10 9.69 2.42
C VAL A 4 20.00 10.64 2.83
N ARG A 5 19.20 11.09 1.86
CA ARG A 5 18.03 11.93 2.11
C ARG A 5 16.82 11.02 2.09
N LEU A 6 16.25 10.75 3.26
CA LEU A 6 14.96 10.06 3.37
C LEU A 6 13.91 10.81 2.54
N LYS A 7 13.14 10.07 1.75
CA LYS A 7 12.04 10.60 0.95
C LYS A 7 10.73 10.20 1.61
N PHE A 8 9.85 11.17 1.82
CA PHE A 8 8.47 10.88 2.20
C PHE A 8 7.66 10.66 0.94
N LEU A 9 6.94 9.55 0.87
CA LEU A 9 6.05 9.21 -0.24
C LEU A 9 4.65 9.01 0.31
N VAL A 10 3.75 9.92 -0.05
CA VAL A 10 2.33 9.79 0.26
C VAL A 10 1.69 8.85 -0.75
N LEU A 11 0.98 7.84 -0.26
CA LEU A 11 0.30 6.83 -1.04
C LEU A 11 -1.19 7.16 -1.10
N ASP A 12 -1.73 7.13 -2.30
CA ASP A 12 -3.17 7.17 -2.56
C ASP A 12 -3.77 5.75 -2.43
N ALA A 13 -5.09 5.66 -2.21
CA ALA A 13 -5.83 4.40 -2.21
C ALA A 13 -5.51 3.53 -3.43
N ASN A 14 -5.39 4.13 -4.62
CA ASN A 14 -5.07 3.39 -5.84
C ASN A 14 -3.65 2.81 -5.86
N ILE A 15 -2.70 3.41 -5.15
CA ILE A 15 -1.34 2.86 -5.02
C ILE A 15 -1.34 1.71 -4.02
N ILE A 16 -2.07 1.87 -2.91
CA ILE A 16 -2.24 0.82 -1.91
C ILE A 16 -2.89 -0.42 -2.53
N ILE A 17 -4.03 -0.27 -3.22
CA ILE A 17 -4.69 -1.36 -3.94
C ILE A 17 -3.73 -2.03 -4.94
N ARG A 18 -2.95 -1.25 -5.70
CA ARG A 18 -1.97 -1.81 -6.66
C ARG A 18 -0.78 -2.50 -6.01
N SER A 19 -0.45 -2.20 -4.75
CA SER A 19 0.58 -2.93 -4.01
C SER A 19 0.11 -4.30 -3.55
N VAL A 20 -1.20 -4.47 -3.33
CA VAL A 20 -1.82 -5.74 -2.95
C VAL A 20 -2.05 -6.64 -4.17
N PHE A 21 -2.66 -6.12 -5.23
CA PHE A 21 -3.01 -6.92 -6.42
C PHE A 21 -1.93 -6.96 -7.50
N GLY A 22 -0.99 -6.00 -7.50
CA GLY A 22 -0.03 -5.79 -8.56
C GLY A 22 1.40 -6.08 -8.14
N VAL A 23 2.20 -6.63 -9.05
CA VAL A 23 3.61 -6.98 -8.78
C VAL A 23 4.55 -5.78 -8.78
N LYS A 24 4.20 -4.70 -9.50
CA LYS A 24 5.11 -3.56 -9.75
C LYS A 24 5.26 -2.67 -8.52
N VAL A 25 4.15 -2.28 -7.90
CA VAL A 25 4.17 -1.35 -6.77
C VAL A 25 4.79 -2.01 -5.55
N GLY A 26 4.40 -3.24 -5.22
CA GLY A 26 4.99 -3.99 -4.10
C GLY A 26 6.51 -4.15 -4.23
N ARG A 27 7.00 -4.49 -5.44
CA ARG A 27 8.45 -4.55 -5.71
C ARG A 27 9.14 -3.19 -5.59
N LEU A 28 8.51 -2.12 -6.08
CA LEU A 28 9.07 -0.79 -5.97
C LEU A 28 9.19 -0.37 -4.50
N MET A 29 8.13 -0.57 -3.70
CA MET A 29 8.13 -0.28 -2.27
C MET A 29 9.25 -1.05 -1.54
N GLN A 30 9.43 -2.34 -1.85
CA GLN A 30 10.56 -3.11 -1.32
C GLN A 30 11.92 -2.53 -1.76
N SER A 31 12.08 -2.15 -3.03
CA SER A 31 13.38 -1.68 -3.55
C SER A 31 13.81 -0.32 -2.99
N ILE A 32 12.86 0.51 -2.55
CA ILE A 32 13.13 1.86 -2.04
C ILE A 32 12.90 2.00 -0.53
N GLY A 33 12.40 0.95 0.14
CA GLY A 33 11.96 1.00 1.54
C GLY A 33 13.02 1.52 2.50
N ASP A 34 14.28 1.15 2.32
CA ASP A 34 15.39 1.62 3.16
C ASP A 34 15.66 3.14 3.03
N ASN A 35 15.11 3.79 2.00
CA ASN A 35 15.33 5.19 1.67
C ASN A 35 14.03 6.00 1.60
N ALA A 36 12.89 5.41 1.99
CA ALA A 36 11.60 6.05 1.92
C ALA A 36 10.72 5.76 3.14
N CYS A 37 10.00 6.79 3.61
CA CYS A 37 8.89 6.64 4.55
C CYS A 37 7.58 6.71 3.75
N PHE A 38 6.74 5.69 3.88
CA PHE A 38 5.43 5.66 3.23
C PHE A 38 4.40 6.26 4.17
N LEU A 39 3.65 7.25 3.68
CA LEU A 39 2.57 7.91 4.40
C LEU A 39 1.26 7.66 3.66
N THR A 40 0.13 7.64 4.36
CA THR A 40 -1.19 7.67 3.72
C THR A 40 -2.17 8.47 4.56
N PRO A 41 -3.05 9.28 3.94
CA PRO A 41 -4.25 9.74 4.61
C PRO A 41 -5.08 8.55 5.12
N ASP A 42 -5.74 8.70 6.26
CA ASP A 42 -6.67 7.71 6.82
C ASP A 42 -7.77 7.31 5.81
N VAL A 43 -8.37 8.30 5.14
CA VAL A 43 -9.39 8.08 4.10
C VAL A 43 -8.93 7.16 2.97
N CYS A 44 -7.63 7.15 2.64
CA CYS A 44 -7.11 6.28 1.58
C CYS A 44 -7.04 4.80 1.98
N LEU A 45 -6.91 4.50 3.28
CA LEU A 45 -7.02 3.12 3.78
C LEU A 45 -8.48 2.67 3.81
N ASP A 46 -9.40 3.55 4.23
CA ASP A 46 -10.83 3.28 4.23
C ASP A 46 -11.34 2.99 2.80
N ASP A 47 -10.94 3.82 1.83
CA ASP A 47 -11.24 3.59 0.42
C ASP A 47 -10.70 2.24 -0.06
N ALA A 48 -9.43 1.91 0.27
CA ALA A 48 -8.84 0.64 -0.12
C ALA A 48 -9.60 -0.57 0.46
N GLU A 49 -9.99 -0.50 1.73
CA GLU A 49 -10.78 -1.50 2.43
C GLU A 49 -12.16 -1.70 1.78
N GLU A 50 -12.79 -0.63 1.27
CA GLU A 50 -14.06 -0.71 0.54
C GLU A 50 -13.91 -1.39 -0.84
N TYR A 51 -12.84 -1.07 -1.58
CA TYR A 51 -12.67 -1.55 -2.96
C TYR A 51 -12.06 -2.95 -3.06
N ILE A 52 -11.21 -3.36 -2.11
CA ILE A 52 -10.52 -4.65 -2.13
C ILE A 52 -11.48 -5.85 -2.31
N PRO A 53 -12.59 -5.96 -1.56
CA PRO A 53 -13.52 -7.08 -1.72
C PRO A 53 -14.14 -7.16 -3.12
N LYS A 54 -14.51 -6.00 -3.68
CA LYS A 54 -15.11 -5.89 -5.02
C LYS A 54 -14.11 -6.34 -6.09
N ILE A 55 -12.85 -5.91 -5.96
CA ILE A 55 -11.78 -6.27 -6.90
C ILE A 55 -11.43 -7.75 -6.79
N ALA A 56 -11.28 -8.29 -5.57
CA ALA A 56 -10.98 -9.70 -5.35
C ALA A 56 -12.06 -10.61 -5.97
N ALA A 57 -13.34 -10.28 -5.74
CA ALA A 57 -14.47 -11.01 -6.34
C ALA A 57 -14.44 -10.96 -7.87
N SER A 58 -14.20 -9.78 -8.47
CA SER A 58 -14.14 -9.63 -9.93
C SER A 58 -13.00 -10.44 -10.58
N LYS A 59 -11.95 -10.78 -9.81
CA LYS A 59 -10.78 -11.54 -10.25
C LYS A 59 -10.83 -13.02 -9.83
N GLY A 60 -11.86 -13.45 -9.11
CA GLY A 60 -11.95 -14.81 -8.57
C GLY A 60 -10.82 -15.15 -7.58
N LEU A 61 -10.32 -14.16 -6.84
CA LEU A 61 -9.24 -14.32 -5.87
C LEU A 61 -9.80 -14.58 -4.47
N ASP A 62 -9.08 -15.35 -3.67
CA ASP A 62 -9.41 -15.55 -2.26
C ASP A 62 -9.28 -14.25 -1.47
N LEU A 63 -10.42 -13.75 -0.97
CA LEU A 63 -10.47 -12.52 -0.20
C LEU A 63 -9.63 -12.59 1.08
N ALA A 64 -9.55 -13.75 1.74
CA ALA A 64 -8.76 -13.88 2.97
C ALA A 64 -7.27 -13.65 2.70
N LEU A 65 -6.73 -14.27 1.64
CA LEU A 65 -5.35 -14.07 1.20
C LEU A 65 -5.07 -12.61 0.80
N ILE A 66 -6.01 -11.97 0.10
CA ILE A 66 -5.86 -10.57 -0.31
C ILE A 66 -5.89 -9.63 0.89
N ARG A 67 -6.75 -9.89 1.89
CA ARG A 67 -6.81 -9.13 3.14
C ARG A 67 -5.51 -9.27 3.94
N GLU A 68 -4.90 -10.45 3.96
CA GLU A 68 -3.60 -10.63 4.57
C GLU A 68 -2.52 -9.77 3.88
N GLY A 69 -2.51 -9.76 2.54
CA GLY A 69 -1.63 -8.90 1.76
C GLY A 69 -1.85 -7.41 2.05
N PHE A 70 -3.09 -6.97 2.14
CA PHE A 70 -3.43 -5.60 2.52
C PHE A 70 -2.95 -5.25 3.93
N GLY A 71 -3.16 -6.12 4.92
CA GLY A 71 -2.68 -5.91 6.28
C GLY A 71 -1.16 -5.73 6.37
N ARG A 72 -0.40 -6.44 5.53
CA ARG A 72 1.07 -6.27 5.43
C ARG A 72 1.47 -4.92 4.83
N ILE A 73 0.67 -4.37 3.91
CA ILE A 73 0.91 -3.04 3.38
C ILE A 73 0.53 -1.98 4.41
N SER A 74 -0.62 -2.12 5.08
CA SER A 74 -1.06 -1.18 6.10
C SER A 74 -0.10 -1.09 7.29
N SER A 75 0.66 -2.15 7.60
CA SER A 75 1.63 -2.13 8.69
C SER A 75 2.95 -1.40 8.36
N ILE A 76 3.25 -1.15 7.08
CA ILE A 76 4.47 -0.45 6.64
C ILE A 76 4.22 1.01 6.25
N VAL A 77 2.95 1.44 6.24
CA VAL A 77 2.55 2.80 5.91
C VAL A 77 2.15 3.52 7.19
N GLU A 78 2.68 4.72 7.39
CA GLU A 78 2.29 5.60 8.48
C GLU A 78 1.02 6.37 8.09
N VAL A 79 0.00 6.30 8.96
CA VAL A 79 -1.27 6.99 8.73
C VAL A 79 -1.17 8.43 9.21
N VAL A 80 -1.57 9.37 8.35
CA VAL A 80 -1.70 10.79 8.67
C VAL A 80 -3.17 11.20 8.57
N PRO A 81 -3.64 12.12 9.43
CA PRO A 81 -5.00 12.65 9.31
C PRO A 81 -5.15 13.44 8.01
N ALA A 82 -6.28 13.22 7.32
CA ALA A 82 -6.65 13.98 6.11
C ALA A 82 -7.09 15.42 6.41
#